data_AF-A0A357MXJ1-F1
#
_entry.id   AF-A0A357MXJ1-F1
#
_cell.length_a   1.000
_cell.length_b   1.000
_cell.length_c   1.000
_cell.angle_alpha   90.00
_cell.angle_beta   90.00
_cell.angle_gamma   90.00
#
_symmetry.space_group_name_H-M   'P 1'
#
loop_
_entity.id
_entity.type
_entity.pdbx_description
1 polymer ?
#
loop_
_entity_poly.entity_id
_entity_poly.type
_entity_poly.pdbx_seq_one_letter_code
_entity_poly.pdbx_strand_id
1 'polypeptide(L)'
;MPRLLPAALLLMLCPLPTLAAGGAADTTPLPPQVKADAEAIAASLLEVQRTDAGLSCPKAVENARYGLETMLEVGAKNVAGGYMDAAKFEAMATPMRGLLPQITDADCESATDAKRDFYQCMSSDYNHVLACAKAHLK
;
A
#
# COMPACT_ATOMS: atom_id res chain seq x y z
N MET A 1 -10.66 17.00 73.48
CA MET A 1 -11.48 17.72 72.45
C MET A 1 -10.71 18.98 72.10
N PRO A 2 -10.49 19.36 70.83
CA PRO A 2 -11.44 19.25 69.71
C PRO A 2 -10.93 18.48 68.48
N ARG A 3 -11.90 18.20 67.61
CA ARG A 3 -11.84 17.58 66.29
C ARG A 3 -11.10 18.47 65.30
N LEU A 4 -10.46 17.88 64.28
CA LEU A 4 -10.43 18.34 62.87
C LEU A 4 -9.75 17.28 61.99
N LEU A 5 -10.54 16.58 61.18
CA LEU A 5 -10.17 16.00 59.88
C LEU A 5 -10.62 17.02 58.80
N PRO A 6 -10.35 16.85 57.50
CA PRO A 6 -9.11 16.48 56.79
C PRO A 6 -8.84 17.48 55.63
N ALA A 7 -7.64 17.49 55.03
CA ALA A 7 -7.42 18.21 53.76
C ALA A 7 -6.73 17.29 52.73
N ALA A 8 -7.59 16.53 52.05
CA ALA A 8 -7.52 16.18 50.63
C ALA A 8 -6.13 15.92 50.03
N LEU A 9 -5.69 14.66 50.14
CA LEU A 9 -4.85 14.04 49.13
C LEU A 9 -5.71 13.75 47.90
N LEU A 10 -5.93 14.74 47.03
CA LEU A 10 -6.47 14.51 45.69
C LEU A 10 -5.31 14.13 44.77
N LEU A 11 -5.02 12.83 44.68
CA LEU A 11 -4.36 12.28 43.50
C LEU A 11 -5.26 12.59 42.29
N MET A 12 -4.86 13.57 41.47
CA MET A 12 -5.38 13.68 40.12
C MET A 12 -4.95 12.44 39.33
N LEU A 13 -5.84 11.44 39.28
CA LEU A 13 -5.91 10.54 38.14
C LEU A 13 -6.35 11.40 36.94
N CYS A 14 -5.40 11.94 36.19
CA CYS A 14 -5.66 12.30 34.80
C CYS A 14 -5.99 11.00 34.05
N PRO A 15 -7.22 10.79 33.56
CA PRO A 15 -7.43 9.75 32.58
C PRO A 15 -6.61 10.17 31.35
N LEU A 16 -5.64 9.32 30.98
CA LEU A 16 -5.04 9.38 29.66
C LEU A 16 -6.19 9.49 28.65
N PRO A 17 -6.13 10.42 27.68
CA PRO A 17 -7.08 10.40 26.59
C PRO A 17 -6.93 9.02 25.94
N THR A 18 -7.97 8.21 26.06
CA THR A 18 -8.14 7.02 25.24
C THR A 18 -7.98 7.50 23.82
N LEU A 19 -6.86 7.13 23.18
CA LEU A 19 -6.74 7.10 21.74
C LEU A 19 -7.98 6.33 21.29
N ALA A 20 -8.96 7.07 20.77
CA ALA A 20 -10.08 6.47 20.09
C ALA A 20 -9.44 5.63 18.99
N ALA A 21 -9.45 4.31 19.19
CA ALA A 21 -9.24 3.37 18.12
C ALA A 21 -10.23 3.82 17.04
N GLY A 22 -9.70 4.33 15.94
CA GLY A 22 -10.50 4.71 14.79
C GLY A 22 -11.42 3.55 14.51
N GLY A 23 -12.73 3.78 14.69
CA GLY A 23 -13.72 2.79 14.34
C GLY A 23 -13.44 2.36 12.91
N ALA A 24 -13.49 1.05 12.65
CA ALA A 24 -13.46 0.55 11.29
C ALA A 24 -14.48 1.38 10.50
N ALA A 25 -14.01 2.24 9.60
CA ALA A 25 -14.92 3.01 8.79
C ALA A 25 -15.76 1.99 8.01
N ASP A 26 -17.09 2.06 8.16
CA ASP A 26 -18.01 1.18 7.45
C ASP A 26 -17.87 1.47 5.95
N THR A 27 -17.04 0.69 5.27
CA THR A 27 -16.87 0.79 3.82
C THR A 27 -18.11 0.23 3.12
N THR A 28 -18.50 0.81 2.00
CA THR A 28 -19.58 0.33 1.14
C THR A 28 -19.37 -1.15 0.80
N PRO A 29 -20.27 -2.06 1.22
CA PRO A 29 -20.13 -3.48 0.92
C PRO A 29 -20.26 -3.74 -0.58
N LEU A 30 -19.38 -4.59 -1.12
CA LEU A 30 -19.52 -5.08 -2.49
C LEU A 30 -20.55 -6.23 -2.55
N PRO A 31 -21.32 -6.34 -3.65
CA PRO A 31 -22.09 -7.55 -3.92
C PRO A 31 -21.19 -8.79 -3.92
N PRO A 32 -21.66 -9.96 -3.43
CA PRO A 32 -20.81 -11.14 -3.27
C PRO A 32 -20.09 -11.57 -4.56
N GLN A 33 -20.78 -11.53 -5.71
CA GLN A 33 -20.18 -11.87 -7.00
C GLN A 33 -19.07 -10.88 -7.39
N VAL A 34 -19.30 -9.57 -7.21
CA VAL A 34 -18.31 -8.53 -7.52
C VAL A 34 -17.06 -8.70 -6.66
N LYS A 35 -17.23 -9.05 -5.37
CA LYS A 35 -16.12 -9.35 -4.48
C LYS A 35 -15.32 -10.57 -4.96
N ALA A 36 -16.00 -11.66 -5.31
CA ALA A 36 -15.35 -12.87 -5.80
C ALA A 36 -14.59 -12.64 -7.12
N ASP A 37 -15.18 -11.88 -8.04
CA ASP A 37 -14.54 -11.53 -9.31
C ASP A 37 -13.29 -10.66 -9.09
N ALA A 38 -13.38 -9.67 -8.20
CA ALA A 38 -12.25 -8.81 -7.86
C ALA A 38 -11.10 -9.61 -7.22
N GLU A 39 -11.41 -10.55 -6.31
CA GLU A 39 -10.43 -11.44 -5.70
C GLU A 39 -9.76 -12.37 -6.71
N ALA A 40 -10.53 -12.93 -7.66
CA ALA A 40 -9.99 -13.78 -8.73
C ALA A 40 -9.08 -13.01 -9.69
N ILE A 41 -9.47 -11.78 -10.07
CA ILE A 41 -8.64 -10.90 -10.90
C ILE A 41 -7.36 -10.53 -10.15
N ALA A 42 -7.46 -10.14 -8.87
CA ALA A 42 -6.31 -9.80 -8.06
C ALA A 42 -5.33 -10.98 -7.93
N ALA A 43 -5.84 -12.20 -7.73
CA ALA A 43 -5.00 -13.40 -7.69
C ALA A 43 -4.24 -13.60 -9.00
N SER A 44 -4.91 -13.48 -10.14
CA SER A 44 -4.26 -13.61 -11.46
C SER A 44 -3.23 -12.51 -11.74
N LEU A 45 -3.49 -11.28 -11.31
CA LEU A 45 -2.54 -10.16 -11.45
C LEU A 45 -1.29 -10.34 -10.58
N LEU A 46 -1.35 -11.14 -9.52
CA LEU A 46 -0.22 -11.41 -8.63
C LEU A 46 0.66 -12.57 -9.10
N GLU A 47 0.43 -13.09 -10.31
CA GLU A 47 1.28 -14.07 -10.99
C GLU A 47 2.13 -13.39 -12.07
N VAL A 48 3.38 -13.83 -12.21
CA VAL A 48 4.27 -13.37 -13.29
C VAL A 48 3.95 -14.19 -14.55
N GLN A 49 3.52 -13.52 -15.63
CA GLN A 49 3.02 -14.19 -16.83
C GLN A 49 4.11 -14.39 -17.90
N ARG A 50 5.08 -13.48 -17.99
CA ARG A 50 6.16 -13.52 -19.00
C ARG A 50 7.52 -13.26 -18.36
N THR A 51 8.38 -14.27 -18.37
CA THR A 51 9.74 -14.22 -17.80
C THR A 51 10.83 -14.16 -18.87
N ASP A 52 10.46 -14.21 -20.14
CA ASP A 52 11.37 -14.24 -21.30
C ASP A 52 11.79 -12.84 -21.78
N ALA A 53 11.24 -11.78 -21.20
CA ALA A 53 11.61 -10.41 -21.53
C ALA A 53 13.08 -10.13 -21.14
N GLY A 54 13.84 -9.60 -22.09
CA GLY A 54 15.11 -8.94 -21.80
C GLY A 54 14.88 -7.63 -21.04
N LEU A 55 15.86 -7.21 -20.25
CA LEU A 55 15.80 -5.94 -19.54
C LEU A 55 15.74 -4.77 -20.53
N SER A 56 14.73 -3.91 -20.37
CA SER A 56 14.58 -2.63 -21.06
C SER A 56 14.25 -1.56 -20.03
N CYS A 57 15.21 -0.73 -19.66
CA CYS A 57 15.02 0.25 -18.58
C CYS A 57 13.91 1.26 -18.83
N PRO A 58 13.81 1.91 -20.02
CA PRO A 58 12.71 2.85 -20.27
C PRO A 58 11.33 2.20 -20.07
N LYS A 59 11.16 0.98 -20.58
CA LYS A 59 9.91 0.22 -20.47
C LYS A 59 9.63 -0.25 -19.05
N ALA A 60 10.66 -0.75 -18.36
CA ALA A 60 10.53 -1.23 -16.99
C ALA A 60 10.17 -0.09 -16.02
N VAL A 61 10.79 1.07 -16.20
CA VAL A 61 10.50 2.29 -15.44
C VAL A 61 9.10 2.79 -15.74
N GLU A 62 8.72 2.90 -17.02
CA GLU A 62 7.36 3.26 -17.42
C GLU A 62 6.32 2.34 -16.78
N ASN A 63 6.46 1.02 -16.92
CA ASN A 63 5.51 0.05 -16.40
C ASN A 63 5.44 0.05 -14.87
N ALA A 64 6.58 0.15 -14.18
CA ALA A 64 6.62 0.20 -12.71
C ALA A 64 5.94 1.47 -12.17
N ARG A 65 6.25 2.62 -12.77
CA ARG A 65 5.66 3.90 -12.38
C ARG A 65 4.16 3.91 -12.67
N TYR A 66 3.76 3.55 -13.88
CA TYR A 66 2.36 3.48 -14.30
C TYR A 66 1.55 2.57 -13.38
N GLY A 67 2.08 1.38 -13.04
CA GLY A 67 1.43 0.46 -12.11
C GLY A 67 1.19 1.08 -10.73
N LEU A 68 2.20 1.71 -10.13
CA LEU A 68 2.08 2.36 -8.83
C LEU A 68 1.15 3.59 -8.86
N GLU A 69 1.26 4.42 -9.89
CA GLU A 69 0.42 5.61 -10.08
C GLU A 69 -1.06 5.21 -10.26
N THR A 70 -1.33 4.16 -11.03
CA THR A 70 -2.68 3.60 -11.19
C THR A 70 -3.23 3.08 -9.87
N MET A 71 -2.42 2.37 -9.09
CA MET A 71 -2.83 1.89 -7.76
C MET A 71 -3.17 3.04 -6.81
N LEU A 72 -2.39 4.12 -6.84
CA LEU A 72 -2.64 5.33 -6.06
C LEU A 72 -3.93 6.03 -6.50
N GLU A 73 -4.14 6.19 -7.81
CA GLU A 73 -5.33 6.84 -8.37
C GLU A 73 -6.61 6.06 -8.05
N VAL A 74 -6.61 4.74 -8.31
CA VAL A 74 -7.76 3.87 -8.07
C VAL A 74 -8.02 3.73 -6.57
N GLY A 75 -6.97 3.66 -5.74
CA GLY A 75 -7.13 3.68 -4.28
C GLY A 75 -7.80 4.96 -3.79
N ALA A 76 -7.39 6.12 -4.28
CA ALA A 76 -8.02 7.40 -3.95
C ALA A 76 -9.49 7.46 -4.40
N LYS A 77 -9.80 6.95 -5.60
CA LYS A 77 -11.19 6.81 -6.08
C LYS A 77 -12.02 5.88 -5.20
N ASN A 78 -11.44 4.78 -4.72
CA ASN A 78 -12.12 3.85 -3.83
C ASN A 78 -12.39 4.47 -2.45
N VAL A 79 -11.48 5.31 -1.94
CA VAL A 79 -11.73 6.10 -0.73
C VAL A 79 -12.88 7.09 -0.96
N ALA A 80 -12.83 7.86 -2.05
CA ALA A 80 -13.87 8.82 -2.39
C ALA A 80 -15.26 8.17 -2.60
N GLY A 81 -15.29 6.95 -3.13
CA GLY A 81 -16.50 6.14 -3.29
C GLY A 81 -16.94 5.39 -2.02
N GLY A 82 -16.20 5.50 -0.91
CA GLY A 82 -16.49 4.79 0.33
C GLY A 82 -16.17 3.30 0.32
N TYR A 83 -15.51 2.76 -0.72
CA TYR A 83 -15.13 1.35 -0.85
C TYR A 83 -13.81 1.00 -0.17
N MET A 84 -13.06 1.99 0.30
CA MET A 84 -11.80 1.80 1.01
C MET A 84 -11.71 2.78 2.17
N ASP A 85 -11.27 2.28 3.33
CA ASP A 85 -10.95 3.12 4.47
C ASP A 85 -9.76 4.05 4.16
N ALA A 86 -9.89 5.33 4.50
CA ALA A 86 -8.90 6.35 4.18
C ALA A 86 -7.56 6.10 4.89
N ALA A 87 -7.58 5.65 6.16
CA ALA A 87 -6.35 5.37 6.90
C ALA A 87 -5.62 4.14 6.32
N LYS A 88 -6.37 3.12 5.92
CA LYS A 88 -5.84 1.95 5.21
C LYS A 88 -5.25 2.32 3.85
N PHE A 89 -5.94 3.17 3.07
CA PHE A 89 -5.40 3.67 1.81
C PHE A 89 -4.08 4.40 2.04
N GLU A 90 -4.04 5.35 2.98
CA GLU A 90 -2.83 6.15 3.23
C GLU A 90 -1.67 5.28 3.70
N ALA A 91 -1.90 4.28 4.58
CA ALA A 91 -0.88 3.34 4.99
C ALA A 91 -0.26 2.55 3.81
N MET A 92 -1.05 2.23 2.78
CA MET A 92 -0.56 1.58 1.56
C MET A 92 0.07 2.60 0.58
N ALA A 93 -0.48 3.80 0.48
CA ALA A 93 -0.08 4.83 -0.48
C ALA A 93 1.25 5.48 -0.11
N THR A 94 1.52 5.71 1.18
CA THR A 94 2.76 6.33 1.66
C THR A 94 4.03 5.67 1.10
N PRO A 95 4.25 4.35 1.24
CA PRO A 95 5.45 3.72 0.68
C PRO A 95 5.50 3.80 -0.86
N MET A 96 4.37 3.71 -1.57
CA MET A 96 4.34 3.84 -3.03
C MET A 96 4.78 5.23 -3.49
N ARG A 97 4.28 6.29 -2.83
CA ARG A 97 4.69 7.67 -3.09
C ARG A 97 6.19 7.88 -2.81
N GLY A 98 6.72 7.22 -1.78
CA GLY A 98 8.16 7.25 -1.47
C GLY A 98 9.04 6.49 -2.48
N LEU A 99 8.51 5.45 -3.12
CA LEU A 99 9.22 4.66 -4.14
C LEU A 99 9.24 5.33 -5.51
N LEU A 100 8.15 5.99 -5.91
CA LEU A 100 8.04 6.62 -7.23
C LEU A 100 9.23 7.50 -7.65
N PRO A 101 9.79 8.40 -6.82
CA PRO A 101 10.95 9.21 -7.24
C PRO A 101 12.24 8.41 -7.40
N GLN A 102 12.32 7.20 -6.84
CA GLN A 102 13.49 6.33 -6.93
C GLN A 102 13.49 5.52 -8.24
N ILE A 103 12.30 5.20 -8.77
CA ILE A 103 12.14 4.43 -10.00
C ILE A 103 12.45 5.33 -11.21
N THR A 104 13.71 5.28 -11.64
CA THR A 104 14.28 6.07 -12.74
C THR A 104 15.11 5.19 -13.66
N ASP A 105 15.39 5.67 -14.88
CA ASP A 105 16.26 4.94 -15.81
C ASP A 105 17.65 4.71 -15.21
N ALA A 106 18.23 5.71 -14.54
CA ALA A 106 19.52 5.56 -13.86
C ALA A 106 19.49 4.52 -12.73
N ASP A 107 18.38 4.44 -12.00
CA ASP A 107 18.18 3.42 -10.96
C ASP A 107 18.08 2.01 -11.57
N CYS A 108 17.42 1.88 -12.72
CA CYS A 108 17.36 0.64 -13.47
C CYS A 108 18.71 0.22 -14.05
N GLU A 109 19.44 1.16 -14.69
CA GLU A 109 20.73 0.90 -15.33
C GLU A 109 21.82 0.51 -14.31
N SER A 110 21.73 1.04 -13.09
CA SER A 110 22.64 0.68 -11.99
C SER A 110 22.16 -0.51 -11.15
N ALA A 111 20.96 -1.03 -11.41
CA ALA A 111 20.37 -2.10 -10.63
C ALA A 111 21.19 -3.40 -10.76
N THR A 112 21.38 -4.07 -9.63
CA THR A 112 22.00 -5.40 -9.53
C THR A 112 21.07 -6.35 -8.80
N ASP A 113 21.36 -7.65 -8.89
CA ASP A 113 20.67 -8.73 -8.17
C ASP A 113 19.13 -8.64 -8.25
N ALA A 114 18.46 -8.78 -7.11
CA ALA A 114 17.01 -8.68 -6.94
C ALA A 114 16.39 -7.44 -7.61
N LYS A 115 17.07 -6.30 -7.56
CA LYS A 115 16.55 -5.06 -8.13
C LYS A 115 16.60 -5.09 -9.66
N ARG A 116 17.67 -5.65 -10.22
CA ARG A 116 17.79 -5.89 -11.66
C ARG A 116 16.72 -6.87 -12.13
N ASP A 117 16.46 -7.94 -11.38
CA ASP A 117 15.45 -8.93 -11.72
C ASP A 117 14.03 -8.35 -11.64
N PHE A 118 13.76 -7.46 -10.68
CA PHE A 118 12.53 -6.67 -10.66
C PHE A 118 12.35 -5.85 -11.94
N TYR A 119 13.36 -5.08 -12.35
CA TYR A 119 13.29 -4.29 -13.58
C TYR A 119 13.16 -5.16 -14.84
N GLN A 120 13.83 -6.31 -14.87
CA GLN A 120 13.68 -7.25 -15.97
C GLN A 120 12.25 -7.80 -16.03
N CYS A 121 11.66 -8.15 -14.89
CA CYS A 121 10.25 -8.54 -14.80
C CYS A 121 9.31 -7.43 -15.28
N MET A 122 9.58 -6.17 -14.92
CA MET A 122 8.80 -5.01 -15.35
C MET A 122 8.99 -4.63 -16.82
N SER A 123 9.97 -5.22 -17.52
CA SER A 123 10.17 -5.00 -18.96
C SER A 123 9.08 -5.67 -19.83
N SER A 124 8.16 -6.41 -19.22
CA SER A 124 6.97 -6.99 -19.85
C SER A 124 5.71 -6.22 -19.47
N ASP A 125 4.88 -5.88 -20.47
CA ASP A 125 3.58 -5.21 -20.26
C ASP A 125 2.52 -6.14 -19.65
N TYR A 126 2.84 -7.43 -19.55
CA TYR A 126 1.94 -8.45 -19.00
C TYR A 126 2.16 -8.73 -17.51
N ASN A 127 3.18 -8.12 -16.90
CA ASN A 127 3.47 -8.35 -15.49
C ASN A 127 3.01 -7.15 -14.64
N HIS A 128 2.41 -7.46 -13.49
CA HIS A 128 1.97 -6.44 -12.54
C HIS A 128 3.11 -6.05 -11.58
N VAL A 129 3.19 -4.78 -11.19
CA VAL A 129 4.26 -4.27 -10.31
C VAL A 129 4.35 -5.01 -8.98
N LEU A 130 3.21 -5.37 -8.38
CA LEU A 130 3.18 -6.17 -7.16
C LEU A 130 3.63 -7.62 -7.37
N ALA A 131 3.36 -8.22 -8.53
CA ALA A 131 3.82 -9.58 -8.85
C ALA A 131 5.35 -9.60 -8.98
N CYS A 132 5.92 -8.65 -9.73
CA CYS A 132 7.36 -8.51 -9.86
C CYS A 132 8.04 -8.17 -8.53
N ALA A 133 7.48 -7.25 -7.73
CA ALA A 133 8.01 -6.92 -6.42
C ALA A 133 8.01 -8.14 -5.49
N LYS A 134 6.90 -8.89 -5.41
CA LYS A 134 6.81 -10.12 -4.62
C LYS A 134 7.82 -11.19 -5.05
N ALA A 135 8.07 -11.31 -6.34
CA ALA A 135 9.00 -12.30 -6.87
C ALA A 135 10.46 -11.97 -6.55
N HIS A 136 10.84 -10.69 -6.53
CA HIS A 136 12.25 -10.29 -6.56
C HIS A 136 12.71 -9.42 -5.38
N LEU A 137 11.86 -8.57 -4.78
CA LEU A 137 12.27 -7.52 -3.82
C LEU A 137 11.99 -7.87 -2.34
N LYS A 138 12.17 -9.14 -1.96
CA LYS A 138 11.86 -9.66 -0.61
C LYS A 138 12.40 -8.80 0.54
#